data_AF-A0A517ZRA7-F1
#
_entry.id   AF-A0A517ZRA7-F1
#
_cell.length_a   1.000
_cell.length_b   1.000
_cell.length_c   1.000
_cell.angle_alpha   90.00
_cell.angle_beta   90.00
_cell.angle_gamma   90.00
#
_symmetry.space_group_name_H-M   'P 1'
#
loop_
_entity.id
_entity.type
_entity.pdbx_description
1 polymer ?
#
loop_
_entity_poly.entity_id
_entity_poly.type
_entity_poly.pdbx_seq_one_letter_code
_entity_poly.pdbx_strand_id
1 'polypeptide(L)'
;MLWPIILPIQITFGVLLVVVVVLTACASPKSWGRIKTCSWYSTFALLAFIPSCTGIMMVVDAVRFGDFRYASFDDIPDFRSQRYMPEAATDIQIRKHANGYLARYKISADDFAVYLDELWQEHGQHPPFEPSEFAKNGDPAYPEKFDLTFGELGWAFPENATVYKSPREADGGGATYYVDITAGLVFQRTGFW
;
A
#
# COMPACT_ATOMS: atom_id res chain seq x y z
N MET A 1 -1.59 -6.42 8.03
CA MET A 1 -0.59 -7.50 7.72
C MET A 1 0.87 -6.98 7.75
N LEU A 2 1.85 -7.69 8.35
CA LEU A 2 3.29 -7.30 8.43
C LEU A 2 4.08 -7.47 7.10
N TRP A 3 3.42 -7.41 5.95
CA TRP A 3 4.00 -7.68 4.63
C TRP A 3 5.23 -6.80 4.25
N PRO A 4 5.30 -5.52 4.66
CA PRO A 4 6.50 -4.71 4.47
C PRO A 4 7.74 -5.27 5.18
N ILE A 5 7.56 -6.06 6.25
CA ILE A 5 8.65 -6.64 7.05
C ILE A 5 8.95 -8.08 6.60
N ILE A 6 7.91 -8.85 6.24
CA ILE A 6 8.06 -10.27 5.89
C ILE A 6 8.94 -10.47 4.64
N LEU A 7 8.70 -9.70 3.57
CA LEU A 7 9.45 -9.89 2.33
C LEU A 7 10.96 -9.59 2.51
N PRO A 8 11.39 -8.46 3.11
CA PRO A 8 12.81 -8.24 3.39
C PRO A 8 13.44 -9.33 4.25
N ILE A 9 12.73 -9.85 5.26
CA ILE A 9 13.20 -10.96 6.10
C ILE A 9 13.43 -12.22 5.25
N GLN A 10 12.46 -12.59 4.41
CA GLN A 10 12.56 -13.78 3.56
C GLN A 10 13.72 -13.69 2.57
N ILE A 11 13.86 -12.54 1.90
CA ILE A 11 14.97 -12.29 0.97
C ILE A 11 16.31 -12.37 1.71
N THR A 12 16.44 -11.69 2.85
CA THR A 12 17.66 -11.65 3.64
C THR A 12 18.07 -13.04 4.12
N PHE A 13 17.11 -13.80 4.66
CA PHE A 13 17.34 -15.16 5.13
C PHE A 13 17.81 -16.07 3.99
N GLY A 14 17.13 -16.03 2.84
CA GLY A 14 17.49 -16.82 1.66
C GLY A 14 18.89 -16.49 1.15
N VAL A 15 19.23 -15.20 1.00
CA VAL A 15 20.54 -14.75 0.52
C VAL A 15 21.65 -15.20 1.48
N LEU A 16 21.50 -14.97 2.78
CA LEU A 16 22.52 -15.34 3.76
C LEU A 16 22.70 -16.86 3.86
N LEU A 17 21.62 -17.64 3.77
CA LEU A 17 21.70 -19.10 3.74
C LEU A 17 22.50 -19.59 2.54
N VAL A 18 22.22 -19.07 1.34
CA VAL A 18 22.96 -19.41 0.12
C VAL A 18 24.45 -19.05 0.27
N VAL A 19 24.75 -17.86 0.80
CA VAL A 19 26.14 -17.43 1.04
C VAL A 19 26.86 -18.39 2.00
N VAL A 20 26.24 -18.76 3.13
CA VAL A 20 26.83 -19.71 4.08
C VAL A 20 27.11 -21.06 3.42
N VAL A 21 26.16 -21.60 2.65
CA VAL A 21 26.31 -22.88 1.95
C VAL A 21 27.44 -22.83 0.93
N VAL A 22 27.47 -21.80 0.08
CA VAL A 22 28.48 -21.63 -0.98
C VAL A 22 29.87 -21.45 -0.36
N LEU A 23 30.02 -20.57 0.63
CA LEU A 23 31.31 -20.34 1.30
C LEU A 23 31.80 -21.61 2.01
N THR A 24 30.91 -22.36 2.66
CA THR A 24 31.26 -23.63 3.31
C THR A 24 31.68 -24.69 2.29
N ALA A 25 31.01 -24.77 1.13
CA ALA A 25 31.35 -25.72 0.08
C ALA A 25 32.68 -25.41 -0.61
N CYS A 26 32.97 -24.12 -0.82
CA CYS A 26 34.21 -23.64 -1.44
C CYS A 26 35.41 -23.60 -0.48
N ALA A 27 35.18 -23.70 0.83
CA ALA A 27 36.27 -23.68 1.80
C ALA A 27 37.18 -24.90 1.68
N SER A 28 38.49 -24.64 1.56
CA SER A 28 39.50 -25.69 1.50
C SER A 28 39.54 -26.47 2.83
N PRO A 29 39.44 -27.82 2.80
CA PRO A 29 39.44 -28.64 4.02
C PRO A 29 40.79 -28.64 4.76
N LYS A 30 41.83 -28.01 4.21
CA LYS A 30 43.17 -27.96 4.81
C LYS A 30 43.31 -26.97 5.98
N SER A 31 42.47 -25.93 6.08
CA SER A 31 42.59 -24.92 7.14
C SER A 31 41.68 -25.19 8.34
N TRP A 32 40.46 -25.68 8.13
CA TRP A 32 39.49 -26.05 9.17
C TRP A 32 38.55 -27.17 8.69
N GLY A 33 38.05 -27.96 9.64
CA GLY A 33 36.99 -28.93 9.37
C GLY A 33 35.71 -28.22 8.94
N ARG A 34 35.01 -28.77 7.93
CA ARG A 34 33.80 -28.17 7.33
C ARG A 34 32.74 -27.73 8.34
N ILE A 35 32.59 -28.47 9.45
CA ILE A 35 31.66 -28.14 10.54
C ILE A 35 32.05 -26.82 11.23
N LYS A 36 33.34 -26.62 11.53
CA LYS A 36 33.82 -25.38 12.16
C LYS A 36 33.64 -24.19 11.22
N THR A 37 33.96 -24.38 9.94
CA THR A 37 33.75 -23.36 8.90
C THR A 37 32.27 -22.95 8.78
N CYS A 38 31.37 -23.94 8.71
CA CYS A 38 29.92 -23.70 8.68
C CYS A 38 29.44 -22.92 9.91
N SER A 39 29.92 -23.30 11.11
CA SER A 39 29.57 -22.62 12.36
C SER A 39 29.96 -21.15 12.33
N TRP A 40 31.18 -20.83 11.87
CA TRP A 40 31.65 -19.44 11.82
C TRP A 40 30.88 -18.61 10.81
N TYR A 41 30.68 -19.12 9.59
CA TYR A 41 29.87 -18.41 8.60
C TYR A 41 28.43 -18.22 9.06
N SER A 42 27.85 -19.18 9.79
CA SER A 42 26.52 -19.02 10.38
C SER A 42 26.50 -17.90 11.44
N THR A 43 27.51 -17.81 12.30
CA THR A 43 27.63 -16.69 13.26
C THR A 43 27.75 -15.35 12.55
N PHE A 44 28.58 -15.25 11.50
CA PHE A 44 28.68 -14.02 10.71
C PHE A 44 27.36 -13.68 10.01
N ALA A 45 26.64 -14.67 9.46
CA ALA A 45 25.34 -14.47 8.86
C ALA A 45 24.31 -13.93 9.87
N LEU A 46 24.29 -14.45 11.11
CA LEU A 46 23.42 -13.94 12.16
C LEU A 46 23.74 -12.48 12.52
N LEU A 47 25.02 -12.12 12.61
CA LEU A 47 25.44 -10.73 12.85
C LEU A 47 25.10 -9.81 11.67
N ALA A 48 25.22 -10.30 10.44
CA ALA A 48 24.91 -9.56 9.23
C ALA A 48 23.40 -9.48 8.93
N PHE A 49 22.56 -10.26 9.62
CA PHE A 49 21.13 -10.38 9.31
C PHE A 49 20.40 -9.05 9.42
N ILE A 50 20.52 -8.35 10.56
CA ILE A 50 19.84 -7.08 10.80
C ILE A 50 20.27 -6.01 9.78
N PRO A 51 21.57 -5.69 9.60
CA PRO A 51 21.96 -4.65 8.64
C PRO A 51 21.62 -5.03 7.19
N SER A 52 21.70 -6.31 6.81
CA SER A 52 21.29 -6.76 5.48
C SER A 52 19.78 -6.62 5.27
N CYS A 53 18.98 -6.93 6.29
CA CYS A 53 17.54 -6.79 6.25
C CYS A 53 17.13 -5.31 6.13
N THR A 54 17.80 -4.41 6.84
CA THR A 54 17.59 -2.96 6.69
C THR A 54 17.97 -2.50 5.28
N GLY A 55 19.10 -2.97 4.74
CA GLY A 55 19.53 -2.68 3.37
C GLY A 55 18.50 -3.10 2.32
N ILE A 56 18.02 -4.35 2.41
CA ILE A 56 17.00 -4.89 1.51
C ILE A 56 15.68 -4.13 1.66
N MET A 57 15.27 -3.81 2.88
CA MET A 57 14.05 -3.02 3.14
C MET A 57 14.11 -1.66 2.42
N MET A 58 15.22 -0.92 2.55
CA MET A 58 15.37 0.37 1.86
C MET A 58 15.22 0.24 0.33
N VAL A 59 15.80 -0.80 -0.27
CA VAL A 59 15.71 -1.03 -1.72
C VAL A 59 14.28 -1.44 -2.14
N VAL A 60 13.67 -2.35 -1.38
CA VAL A 60 12.30 -2.82 -1.64
C VAL A 60 11.30 -1.67 -1.48
N ASP A 61 11.46 -0.85 -0.47
CA ASP A 61 10.59 0.29 -0.17
C ASP A 61 10.69 1.36 -1.27
N ALA A 62 11.88 1.60 -1.82
CA ALA A 62 12.06 2.52 -2.95
C ALA A 62 11.32 2.08 -4.23
N VAL A 63 11.01 0.79 -4.36
CA VAL A 63 10.26 0.25 -5.51
C VAL A 63 8.75 0.15 -5.19
N ARG A 64 8.40 -0.12 -3.94
CA ARG A 64 6.99 -0.33 -3.52
C ARG A 64 6.26 0.96 -3.18
N PHE A 65 6.98 1.96 -2.68
CA PHE A 65 6.44 3.20 -2.17
C PHE A 65 6.94 4.38 -2.99
N GLY A 66 6.20 5.48 -2.92
CA GLY A 66 6.47 6.67 -3.74
C GLY A 66 5.31 7.00 -4.68
N ASP A 67 5.62 7.76 -5.72
CA ASP A 67 4.66 8.22 -6.71
C ASP A 67 4.60 7.29 -7.91
N PHE A 68 3.38 6.94 -8.28
CA PHE A 68 3.08 6.13 -9.45
C PHE A 68 2.00 6.80 -10.29
N ARG A 69 2.06 6.58 -11.59
CA ARG A 69 1.05 7.04 -12.55
C ARG A 69 0.63 5.89 -13.43
N TYR A 70 -0.68 5.75 -13.61
CA TYR A 70 -1.31 4.67 -14.37
C TYR A 70 -2.37 5.28 -15.28
N ALA A 71 -2.57 4.70 -16.48
CA ALA A 71 -3.59 5.21 -17.39
C ALA A 71 -4.99 4.74 -16.97
N SER A 72 -5.11 3.49 -16.52
CA SER A 72 -6.35 2.87 -16.05
C SER A 72 -6.12 1.97 -14.82
N PHE A 73 -7.22 1.44 -14.28
CA PHE A 73 -7.23 0.49 -13.18
C PHE A 73 -6.41 -0.79 -13.46
N ASP A 74 -6.46 -1.30 -14.69
CA ASP A 74 -5.77 -2.55 -15.09
C ASP A 74 -4.24 -2.43 -15.06
N ASP A 75 -3.72 -1.22 -15.19
CA ASP A 75 -2.28 -0.95 -15.13
C ASP A 75 -1.72 -1.04 -13.69
N ILE A 76 -2.58 -1.11 -12.67
CA ILE A 76 -2.17 -1.10 -11.26
C ILE A 76 -1.73 -2.52 -10.85
N PRO A 77 -0.44 -2.77 -10.57
CA PRO A 77 0.04 -4.12 -10.27
C PRO A 77 -0.26 -4.60 -8.84
N ASP A 78 -0.79 -3.74 -7.97
CA ASP A 78 -1.01 -4.02 -6.56
C ASP A 78 -2.50 -4.18 -6.26
N PHE A 79 -2.94 -5.42 -6.06
CA PHE A 79 -4.33 -5.76 -5.78
C PHE A 79 -4.90 -5.02 -4.57
N ARG A 80 -4.06 -4.62 -3.60
CA ARG A 80 -4.51 -3.84 -2.43
C ARG A 80 -4.91 -2.42 -2.82
N SER A 81 -4.19 -1.85 -3.78
CA SER A 81 -4.54 -0.54 -4.35
C SER A 81 -5.86 -0.62 -5.13
N GLN A 82 -6.06 -1.72 -5.86
CA GLN A 82 -7.29 -2.01 -6.61
C GLN A 82 -8.51 -2.20 -5.72
N ARG A 83 -8.38 -2.81 -4.54
CA ARG A 83 -9.51 -3.14 -3.63
C ARG A 83 -10.48 -1.98 -3.34
N TYR A 84 -9.96 -0.76 -3.20
CA TYR A 84 -10.78 0.42 -2.92
C TYR A 84 -10.77 1.43 -4.07
N MET A 85 -10.43 1.01 -5.28
CA MET A 85 -10.42 1.87 -6.45
C MET A 85 -11.49 1.37 -7.44
N PRO A 86 -12.32 2.24 -8.00
CA PRO A 86 -13.27 1.84 -9.04
C PRO A 86 -12.54 1.39 -10.31
N GLU A 87 -13.05 0.34 -10.96
CA GLU A 87 -12.48 -0.18 -12.23
C GLU A 87 -12.54 0.86 -13.36
N ALA A 88 -13.55 1.74 -13.34
CA ALA A 88 -13.70 2.84 -14.29
C ALA A 88 -12.71 4.01 -14.08
N ALA A 89 -11.83 3.95 -13.08
CA ALA A 89 -10.85 5.00 -12.83
C ALA A 89 -9.83 5.15 -13.97
N THR A 90 -9.53 6.40 -14.33
CA THR A 90 -8.55 6.77 -15.36
C THR A 90 -7.65 7.92 -14.89
N ASP A 91 -6.53 8.17 -15.57
CA ASP A 91 -5.59 9.26 -15.24
C ASP A 91 -5.17 9.22 -13.77
N ILE A 92 -4.72 8.03 -13.34
CA ILE A 92 -4.56 7.68 -11.94
C ILE A 92 -3.16 8.07 -11.47
N GLN A 93 -3.08 8.85 -10.40
CA GLN A 93 -1.85 9.16 -9.68
C GLN A 93 -1.96 8.58 -8.29
N ILE A 94 -0.97 7.78 -7.86
CA ILE A 94 -0.97 7.11 -6.55
C ILE A 94 0.33 7.42 -5.82
N ARG A 95 0.23 8.00 -4.62
CA ARG A 95 1.30 8.03 -3.61
C ARG A 95 1.13 6.84 -2.67
N LYS A 96 1.95 5.81 -2.84
CA LYS A 96 1.94 4.62 -1.96
C LYS A 96 2.84 4.81 -0.76
N HIS A 97 2.41 4.30 0.39
CA HIS A 97 3.17 4.26 1.64
C HIS A 97 2.85 2.96 2.39
N ALA A 98 3.55 2.71 3.49
CA ALA A 98 3.52 1.40 4.17
C ALA A 98 2.12 0.89 4.53
N ASN A 99 1.22 1.79 4.93
CA ASN A 99 -0.10 1.47 5.47
C ASN A 99 -1.24 1.90 4.55
N GLY A 100 -0.99 2.13 3.26
CA GLY A 100 -2.04 2.59 2.36
C GLY A 100 -1.56 3.37 1.14
N TYR A 101 -2.45 4.20 0.61
CA TYR A 101 -2.10 5.13 -0.45
C TYR A 101 -2.98 6.37 -0.42
N LEU A 102 -2.48 7.42 -1.06
CA LEU A 102 -3.25 8.57 -1.51
C LEU A 102 -3.36 8.49 -3.01
N ALA A 103 -4.53 8.77 -3.58
CA ALA A 103 -4.71 8.77 -5.03
C ALA A 103 -5.50 9.97 -5.52
N ARG A 104 -5.29 10.29 -6.80
CA ARG A 104 -6.08 11.22 -7.59
C ARG A 104 -6.39 10.55 -8.92
N TYR A 105 -7.64 10.57 -9.36
CA TYR A 105 -8.04 9.98 -10.65
C TYR A 105 -9.32 10.64 -11.18
N LYS A 106 -9.64 10.31 -12.43
CA LYS A 106 -10.88 10.71 -13.08
C LYS A 106 -11.85 9.54 -13.16
N ILE A 107 -13.13 9.84 -12.97
CA ILE A 107 -14.25 8.92 -13.09
C ILE A 107 -15.52 9.73 -13.33
N SER A 108 -16.51 9.15 -14.02
CA SER A 108 -17.81 9.79 -14.19
C SER A 108 -18.61 9.78 -12.88
N ALA A 109 -19.57 10.70 -12.77
CA ALA A 109 -20.49 10.77 -11.64
C ALA A 109 -21.27 9.46 -11.43
N ASP A 110 -21.78 8.92 -12.54
CA ASP A 110 -22.62 7.72 -12.54
C ASP A 110 -21.80 6.48 -12.15
N ASP A 111 -20.60 6.32 -12.74
CA ASP A 111 -19.72 5.19 -12.43
C ASP A 111 -19.27 5.22 -10.96
N PHE A 112 -18.97 6.40 -10.42
CA PHE A 112 -18.60 6.52 -9.01
C PHE A 112 -19.78 6.19 -8.07
N ALA A 113 -20.99 6.63 -8.41
CA ALA A 113 -22.19 6.33 -7.63
C ALA A 113 -22.50 4.83 -7.61
N VAL A 114 -22.44 4.17 -8.78
CA VAL A 114 -22.60 2.72 -8.91
C VAL A 114 -21.56 1.98 -8.08
N TYR A 115 -20.28 2.34 -8.26
CA TYR A 115 -19.17 1.76 -7.50
C TYR A 115 -19.38 1.85 -5.99
N LEU A 116 -19.75 3.03 -5.49
CA LEU A 116 -19.91 3.25 -4.06
C LEU A 116 -21.09 2.43 -3.51
N ASP A 117 -22.21 2.35 -4.23
CA ASP A 117 -23.36 1.54 -3.82
C ASP A 117 -22.99 0.05 -3.77
N GLU A 118 -22.34 -0.47 -4.81
CA GLU A 118 -21.85 -1.86 -4.87
C GLU A 118 -20.89 -2.17 -3.71
N LEU A 119 -19.94 -1.27 -3.44
CA LEU A 119 -18.99 -1.42 -2.33
C LEU A 119 -19.70 -1.52 -0.96
N TRP A 120 -20.75 -0.73 -0.75
CA TRP A 120 -21.56 -0.78 0.47
C TRP A 120 -22.48 -2.00 0.51
N GLN A 121 -22.99 -2.47 -0.63
CA GLN A 121 -23.79 -3.69 -0.69
C GLN A 121 -22.95 -4.94 -0.35
N GLU A 122 -21.72 -5.01 -0.87
CA GLU A 122 -20.84 -6.17 -0.68
C GLU A 122 -20.24 -6.22 0.73
N HIS A 123 -19.80 -5.07 1.25
CA HIS A 123 -19.00 -5.04 2.50
C HIS A 123 -19.70 -4.33 3.67
N GLY A 124 -20.80 -3.63 3.44
CA GLY A 124 -21.50 -2.84 4.44
C GLY A 124 -22.55 -3.59 5.27
N GLN A 125 -22.75 -4.90 5.06
CA GLN A 125 -23.79 -5.68 5.73
C GLN A 125 -23.32 -6.43 7.00
N HIS A 126 -22.03 -6.38 7.33
CA HIS A 126 -21.49 -7.08 8.49
C HIS A 126 -21.23 -6.12 9.66
N PRO A 127 -21.65 -6.44 10.90
CA PRO A 127 -21.29 -5.65 12.07
C PRO A 127 -19.77 -5.49 12.21
N PRO A 128 -19.27 -4.32 12.67
CA PRO A 128 -20.02 -3.20 13.25
C PRO A 128 -20.55 -2.15 12.24
N PHE A 129 -20.69 -2.48 10.96
CA PHE A 129 -20.98 -1.49 9.92
C PHE A 129 -22.48 -1.25 9.77
N GLU A 130 -23.00 -0.21 10.44
CA GLU A 130 -24.23 0.44 9.99
C GLU A 130 -23.84 1.62 9.09
N PRO A 131 -24.36 1.70 7.84
CA PRO A 131 -24.15 2.87 7.00
C PRO A 131 -24.77 4.08 7.70
N SER A 132 -23.94 4.95 8.27
CA SER A 132 -24.44 6.26 8.71
C SER A 132 -24.99 7.02 7.51
N GLU A 133 -26.05 7.82 7.66
CA GLU A 133 -26.55 8.69 6.57
C GLU A 133 -25.42 9.53 5.94
N PHE A 134 -24.44 9.94 6.77
CA PHE A 134 -23.22 10.64 6.37
C PHE A 134 -22.33 9.88 5.37
N ALA A 135 -22.35 8.55 5.40
CA ALA A 135 -21.55 7.74 4.48
C ALA A 135 -22.19 7.61 3.08
N LYS A 136 -23.52 7.69 3.01
CA LYS A 136 -24.28 7.60 1.76
C LYS A 136 -24.51 8.97 1.09
N ASN A 137 -24.81 9.99 1.88
CA ASN A 137 -25.13 11.32 1.35
C ASN A 137 -23.90 12.22 1.21
N GLY A 138 -22.80 11.85 1.85
CA GLY A 138 -21.54 12.57 1.85
C GLY A 138 -21.55 13.85 2.69
N ASP A 139 -20.35 14.33 3.05
CA ASP A 139 -20.13 15.59 3.78
C ASP A 139 -19.44 16.62 2.87
N PRO A 140 -19.66 17.93 3.02
CA PRO A 140 -18.83 18.91 2.31
C PRO A 140 -17.35 18.76 2.69
N ALA A 141 -16.47 18.83 1.71
CA ALA A 141 -15.03 18.83 1.94
C ALA A 141 -14.59 20.20 2.49
N TYR A 142 -13.62 20.17 3.41
CA TYR A 142 -13.04 21.39 3.99
C TYR A 142 -11.59 21.53 3.56
N PRO A 143 -11.14 22.71 3.07
CA PRO A 143 -9.78 22.93 2.60
C PRO A 143 -8.72 22.52 3.61
N GLU A 144 -8.91 22.85 4.90
CA GLU A 144 -7.97 22.55 5.97
C GLU A 144 -7.73 21.04 6.13
N LYS A 145 -8.80 20.22 6.09
CA LYS A 145 -8.69 18.76 6.19
C LYS A 145 -8.07 18.13 4.95
N PHE A 146 -8.37 18.72 3.79
CA PHE A 146 -7.79 18.28 2.53
C PHE A 146 -6.30 18.55 2.49
N ASP A 147 -5.86 19.76 2.88
CA ASP A 147 -4.45 20.16 2.88
C ASP A 147 -3.62 19.31 3.88
N LEU A 148 -4.17 19.01 5.06
CA LEU A 148 -3.56 18.06 6.00
C LEU A 148 -3.36 16.66 5.42
N THR A 149 -4.15 16.28 4.41
CA THR A 149 -4.10 14.94 3.81
C THR A 149 -3.27 14.92 2.52
N PHE A 150 -3.39 15.94 1.68
CA PHE A 150 -2.87 15.95 0.30
C PHE A 150 -1.92 17.13 0.02
N GLY A 151 -1.72 18.06 0.95
CA GLY A 151 -0.98 19.30 0.71
C GLY A 151 0.45 19.08 0.22
N GLU A 152 1.14 18.07 0.74
CA GLU A 152 2.50 17.70 0.31
C GLU A 152 2.57 17.19 -1.14
N LEU A 153 1.43 16.80 -1.74
CA LEU A 153 1.36 16.29 -3.12
C LEU A 153 1.17 17.40 -4.16
N GLY A 154 0.95 18.65 -3.72
CA GLY A 154 0.71 19.78 -4.62
C GLY A 154 -0.61 19.69 -5.39
N TRP A 155 -1.56 18.89 -4.90
CA TRP A 155 -2.89 18.76 -5.49
C TRP A 155 -3.79 19.89 -5.01
N ALA A 156 -4.44 20.59 -5.95
CA ALA A 156 -5.34 21.69 -5.62
C ALA A 156 -6.62 21.18 -4.96
N PHE A 157 -7.10 21.91 -3.95
CA PHE A 157 -8.37 21.63 -3.30
C PHE A 157 -9.54 21.79 -4.28
N PRO A 158 -10.41 20.78 -4.44
CA PRO A 158 -11.65 20.92 -5.19
C PRO A 158 -12.73 21.66 -4.37
N GLU A 159 -13.09 22.88 -4.77
CA GLU A 159 -14.02 23.76 -4.03
C GLU A 159 -15.40 23.14 -3.80
N ASN A 160 -15.88 22.31 -4.73
CA ASN A 160 -17.20 21.68 -4.68
C ASN A 160 -17.15 20.20 -4.29
N ALA A 161 -16.07 19.75 -3.64
CA ALA A 161 -15.96 18.34 -3.32
C ALA A 161 -16.86 17.90 -2.17
N THR A 162 -17.43 16.70 -2.36
CA THR A 162 -18.16 15.96 -1.34
C THR A 162 -17.32 14.77 -0.88
N VAL A 163 -17.31 14.53 0.43
CA VAL A 163 -16.56 13.48 1.09
C VAL A 163 -17.45 12.26 1.29
N TYR A 164 -17.04 11.13 0.72
CA TYR A 164 -17.66 9.81 0.91
C TYR A 164 -16.70 8.88 1.65
N LYS A 165 -17.25 7.85 2.29
CA LYS A 165 -16.47 6.84 3.02
C LYS A 165 -16.87 5.46 2.54
N SER A 166 -15.90 4.57 2.42
CA SER A 166 -16.18 3.14 2.28
C SER A 166 -16.62 2.55 3.62
N PRO A 167 -17.17 1.32 3.62
CA PRO A 167 -17.15 0.46 4.80
C PRO A 167 -15.71 0.38 5.34
N ARG A 168 -15.54 0.42 6.67
CA ARG A 168 -14.23 0.34 7.32
C ARG A 168 -14.06 -1.02 7.96
N GLU A 169 -13.08 -1.82 7.58
CA GLU A 169 -12.84 -3.12 8.24
C GLU A 169 -12.50 -2.97 9.73
N ALA A 170 -12.73 -4.04 10.51
CA ALA A 170 -12.52 -4.04 11.96
C ALA A 170 -11.06 -3.79 12.38
N ASP A 171 -10.12 -4.08 11.48
CA ASP A 171 -8.70 -3.80 11.63
C ASP A 171 -8.32 -2.37 11.23
N GLY A 172 -9.24 -1.58 10.68
CA GLY A 172 -9.01 -0.19 10.28
C GLY A 172 -8.80 0.00 8.77
N GLY A 173 -8.95 -1.05 7.96
CA GLY A 173 -8.94 -0.97 6.50
C GLY A 173 -10.10 -0.12 5.97
N GLY A 174 -9.88 0.62 4.88
CA GLY A 174 -10.95 1.40 4.25
C GLY A 174 -10.45 2.62 3.48
N ALA A 175 -11.38 3.34 2.88
CA ALA A 175 -11.12 4.49 2.04
C ALA A 175 -12.03 5.69 2.36
N THR A 176 -11.50 6.88 2.11
CA THR A 176 -12.22 8.15 2.12
C THR A 176 -12.00 8.81 0.77
N TYR A 177 -13.10 9.19 0.12
CA TYR A 177 -13.12 9.78 -1.21
C TYR A 177 -13.55 11.24 -1.10
N TYR A 178 -12.88 12.14 -1.80
CA TYR A 178 -13.23 13.55 -1.95
C TYR A 178 -13.54 13.75 -3.43
N VAL A 179 -14.80 13.99 -3.75
CA VAL A 179 -15.34 13.84 -5.11
C VAL A 179 -15.84 15.19 -5.58
N ASP A 180 -15.19 15.74 -6.59
CA ASP A 180 -15.74 16.82 -7.40
C ASP A 180 -16.48 16.20 -8.59
N ILE A 181 -17.79 16.05 -8.43
CA ILE A 181 -18.65 15.39 -9.41
C ILE A 181 -18.75 16.18 -10.72
N THR A 182 -18.55 17.51 -10.67
CA THR A 182 -18.62 18.38 -11.84
C THR A 182 -17.36 18.26 -12.68
N ALA A 183 -16.21 18.17 -12.01
CA ALA A 183 -14.93 17.97 -12.68
C ALA A 183 -14.63 16.50 -13.02
N GLY A 184 -15.46 15.56 -12.53
CA GLY A 184 -15.19 14.12 -12.64
C GLY A 184 -13.87 13.73 -11.98
N LEU A 185 -13.54 14.37 -10.86
CA LEU A 185 -12.24 14.26 -10.20
C LEU A 185 -12.41 13.73 -8.78
N VAL A 186 -11.65 12.68 -8.46
CA VAL A 186 -11.67 12.07 -7.13
C VAL A 186 -10.28 12.12 -6.52
N PHE A 187 -10.22 12.51 -5.26
CA PHE A 187 -9.07 12.31 -4.39
C PHE A 187 -9.41 11.28 -3.34
N GLN A 188 -8.45 10.41 -3.04
CA GLN A 188 -8.71 9.25 -2.22
C GLN A 188 -7.60 9.06 -1.20
N ARG A 189 -8.00 8.75 0.02
CA ARG A 189 -7.11 8.26 1.08
C ARG A 189 -7.54 6.87 1.48
N THR A 190 -6.63 5.91 1.37
CA THR A 190 -6.88 4.51 1.72
C THR A 190 -5.91 4.03 2.78
N GLY A 191 -6.43 3.28 3.76
CA GLY A 191 -5.67 2.50 4.71
C GLY A 191 -5.69 1.01 4.36
N PHE A 192 -4.52 0.37 4.32
CA PHE A 192 -4.37 -1.08 4.29
C PHE A 192 -4.17 -1.54 5.73
N TRP A 193 -5.12 -2.24 6.32
CA TRP A 193 -4.93 -2.88 7.62
C TRP A 193 -5.13 -4.39 7.47
#